data_AF-A0A2M7QGS1-F1
#
_entry.id   AF-A0A2M7QGS1-F1
#
_cell.length_a   1.000
_cell.length_b   1.000
_cell.length_c   1.000
_cell.angle_alpha   90.00
_cell.angle_beta   90.00
_cell.angle_gamma   90.00
#
_symmetry.space_group_name_H-M   'P 1'
#
loop_
_entity.id
_entity.type
_entity.pdbx_description
1 polymer ?
#
loop_
_entity_poly.entity_id
_entity_poly.type
_entity_poly.pdbx_seq_one_letter_code
_entity_poly.pdbx_strand_id
1 'polypeptide(L)'
;MIAKYTAGYKQLISYKLALIAFDLIWEFVPQYYYRIEDSRQRDQMKQAMRSTKQNIVEGSSERSLSSKLKLYDVAKSSLNEILEDLEDILRLERISRWLRNDQRLLKLHQVIEGYPVSVPSAPSLPSVNLVLETLGLRRTRGTRRTKEEIEIIV
;
A
#
# COMPACT_ATOMS: atom_id res chain seq x y z
N MET A 1 11.09 36.08 3.60
CA MET A 1 11.00 35.09 4.70
C MET A 1 10.38 33.82 4.15
N ILE A 2 11.03 32.68 4.42
CA ILE A 2 10.81 31.37 3.80
C ILE A 2 9.57 30.69 4.41
N ALA A 3 8.55 30.40 3.61
CA ALA A 3 7.42 29.57 4.04
C ALA A 3 7.84 28.09 4.04
N LYS A 4 8.27 27.60 5.21
CA LYS A 4 8.64 26.21 5.48
C LYS A 4 7.38 25.38 5.77
N TYR A 5 6.46 25.26 4.81
CA TYR A 5 5.27 24.39 4.88
C TYR A 5 5.44 23.18 3.94
N THR A 6 6.52 22.41 4.13
CA THR A 6 6.78 21.20 3.34
C THR A 6 6.05 20.00 3.93
N ALA A 7 4.72 20.06 3.92
CA ALA A 7 3.92 18.96 4.40
C ALA A 7 2.54 18.94 3.71
N GLY A 8 2.56 18.82 2.37
CA GLY A 8 1.38 18.64 1.52
C GLY A 8 0.82 17.20 1.58
N TYR A 9 0.45 16.63 0.43
CA TYR A 9 -0.14 15.28 0.32
C TYR A 9 0.65 14.17 1.04
N LYS A 10 1.97 14.34 1.22
CA LYS A 10 2.84 13.40 1.92
C LYS A 10 2.48 13.17 3.39
N GLN A 11 1.71 14.07 3.99
CA GLN A 11 1.19 13.89 5.35
C GLN A 11 -0.07 13.03 5.42
N LEU A 12 -0.82 12.93 4.31
CA LEU A 12 -2.09 12.21 4.29
C LEU A 12 -1.87 10.73 4.62
N ILE A 13 -2.64 10.21 5.58
CA ILE A 13 -2.64 8.79 5.93
C ILE A 13 -2.93 7.96 4.67
N SER A 14 -3.89 8.38 3.86
CA SER A 14 -4.24 7.72 2.60
C SER A 14 -3.06 7.62 1.64
N TYR A 15 -2.26 8.68 1.47
CA TYR A 15 -1.07 8.65 0.63
C TYR A 15 0.00 7.69 1.20
N LYS A 16 0.22 7.76 2.51
CA LYS A 16 1.21 6.93 3.20
C LYS A 16 0.89 5.43 3.07
N LEU A 17 -0.36 5.08 3.30
CA LEU A 17 -0.88 3.71 3.11
C LEU A 17 -0.79 3.27 1.64
N ALA A 18 -1.21 4.13 0.71
CA ALA A 18 -1.11 3.82 -0.72
C ALA A 18 0.34 3.64 -1.18
N LEU A 19 1.30 4.35 -0.59
CA LEU A 19 2.72 4.16 -0.89
C LEU A 19 3.23 2.81 -0.38
N ILE A 20 2.91 2.43 0.86
CA ILE A 20 3.24 1.12 1.41
C ILE A 20 2.62 0.01 0.54
N ALA A 21 1.33 0.11 0.25
CA ALA A 21 0.63 -0.87 -0.57
C ALA A 21 1.25 -0.97 -1.98
N PHE A 22 1.61 0.16 -2.61
CA PHE A 22 2.33 0.17 -3.88
C PHE A 22 3.64 -0.63 -3.83
N ASP A 23 4.48 -0.38 -2.83
CA ASP A 23 5.77 -1.08 -2.70
C ASP A 23 5.56 -2.58 -2.43
N LEU A 24 4.57 -2.94 -1.61
CA LEU A 24 4.21 -4.34 -1.34
C LEU A 24 3.72 -5.05 -2.61
N ILE A 25 2.77 -4.45 -3.35
CA ILE A 25 2.23 -4.99 -4.60
C ILE A 25 3.32 -5.17 -5.66
N TRP A 26 4.26 -4.22 -5.74
CA TRP A 26 5.36 -4.28 -6.70
C TRP A 26 6.22 -5.53 -6.51
N GLU A 27 6.41 -5.96 -5.26
CA GLU A 27 7.19 -7.15 -4.88
C GLU A 27 6.36 -8.44 -4.82
N PHE A 28 5.09 -8.37 -4.42
CA PHE A 28 4.17 -9.49 -4.20
C PHE A 28 3.68 -10.11 -5.51
N VAL A 29 3.10 -9.29 -6.40
CA VAL A 29 2.41 -9.76 -7.61
C VAL A 29 3.31 -10.61 -8.53
N PRO A 30 4.59 -10.27 -8.77
CA PRO A 30 5.47 -11.09 -9.61
C PRO A 30 5.75 -12.50 -9.07
N GLN A 31 5.45 -12.79 -7.80
CA GLN A 31 5.67 -14.13 -7.23
C GLN A 31 4.54 -15.09 -7.60
N TYR A 32 3.31 -14.58 -7.77
CA TYR A 32 2.13 -15.37 -8.15
C TYR A 32 1.91 -15.35 -9.66
N TYR A 33 2.11 -14.20 -10.30
CA TYR A 33 2.10 -14.05 -11.75
C TYR A 33 3.52 -14.01 -12.30
N TYR A 34 4.29 -15.08 -12.08
CA TYR A 34 5.70 -15.16 -12.47
C TYR A 34 5.91 -15.57 -13.93
N ARG A 35 4.90 -16.19 -14.55
CA ARG A 35 4.99 -16.66 -15.93
C ARG A 35 4.90 -15.51 -16.93
N ILE A 36 5.31 -15.77 -18.16
CA ILE A 36 5.36 -14.73 -19.20
C ILE A 36 3.95 -14.42 -19.72
N GLU A 37 3.09 -15.43 -19.80
CA GLU A 37 1.68 -15.33 -20.18
C GLU A 37 0.87 -14.45 -19.22
N ASP A 38 1.26 -14.40 -17.94
CA ASP A 38 0.60 -13.59 -16.91
C ASP A 38 1.13 -12.15 -16.83
N SER A 39 2.06 -11.77 -17.72
CA SER A 39 2.72 -10.46 -17.68
C SER A 39 1.73 -9.30 -17.72
N ARG A 40 0.67 -9.42 -18.52
CA ARG A 40 -0.38 -8.41 -18.62
C ARG A 40 -1.12 -8.21 -17.30
N GLN A 41 -1.53 -9.30 -16.65
CA GLN A 41 -2.24 -9.24 -15.36
C GLN A 41 -1.36 -8.59 -14.30
N ARG A 42 -0.09 -9.00 -14.24
CA ARG A 42 0.91 -8.40 -13.34
C ARG A 42 1.06 -6.89 -13.54
N ASP A 43 1.09 -6.44 -14.79
CA ASP A 43 1.22 -5.02 -15.11
C ASP A 43 -0.06 -4.25 -14.78
N GLN A 44 -1.24 -4.82 -15.02
CA GLN A 44 -2.53 -4.22 -14.64
C GLN A 44 -2.61 -3.98 -13.13
N MET A 45 -2.30 -4.97 -12.31
CA MET A 45 -2.28 -4.83 -10.85
C MET A 45 -1.29 -3.75 -10.38
N LYS A 46 -0.07 -3.74 -10.93
CA LYS A 46 0.92 -2.69 -10.62
C LYS A 46 0.44 -1.30 -11.02
N GLN A 47 -0.24 -1.17 -12.17
CA GLN A 47 -0.76 0.10 -12.64
C GLN A 47 -1.96 0.57 -11.82
N ALA A 48 -2.85 -0.31 -11.37
CA ALA A 48 -3.95 0.03 -10.47
C ALA A 48 -3.42 0.66 -9.17
N MET A 49 -2.40 0.05 -8.57
CA MET A 49 -1.81 0.60 -7.34
C MET A 49 -1.00 1.88 -7.59
N ARG A 50 -0.33 2.00 -8.75
CA ARG A 50 0.31 3.26 -9.18
C ARG A 50 -0.73 4.38 -9.36
N SER A 51 -1.82 4.09 -10.06
CA SER A 51 -2.94 4.99 -10.32
C SER A 51 -3.52 5.53 -9.02
N THR A 52 -3.78 4.64 -8.06
CA THR A 52 -4.26 5.02 -6.72
C THR A 52 -3.40 6.12 -6.09
N LYS A 53 -2.09 5.88 -6.00
CA LYS A 53 -1.16 6.83 -5.40
C LYS A 53 -1.09 8.15 -6.16
N GLN A 54 -1.04 8.11 -7.49
CA GLN A 54 -0.95 9.33 -8.32
C GLN A 54 -2.22 10.18 -8.22
N ASN A 55 -3.40 9.57 -8.26
CA ASN A 55 -4.66 10.29 -8.11
C ASN A 55 -4.80 10.97 -6.73
N ILE A 56 -4.24 10.39 -5.66
CA ILE A 56 -4.15 11.08 -4.35
C ILE A 56 -3.25 12.33 -4.43
N VAL A 57 -2.10 12.23 -5.12
CA VAL A 57 -1.15 13.34 -5.30
C VAL A 57 -1.77 14.46 -6.13
N GLU A 58 -2.38 14.11 -7.26
CA GLU A 58 -3.05 15.04 -8.18
C GLU A 58 -4.23 15.70 -7.48
N GLY A 59 -5.11 14.92 -6.84
CA GLY A 59 -6.27 15.45 -6.10
C GLY A 59 -5.88 16.40 -4.98
N SER A 60 -4.74 16.15 -4.32
CA SER A 60 -4.21 17.07 -3.30
C SER A 60 -3.69 18.39 -3.86
N SER A 61 -3.36 18.43 -5.15
CA SER A 61 -2.88 19.62 -5.88
C SER A 61 -4.02 20.40 -6.54
N GLU A 62 -5.20 19.79 -6.66
CA GLU A 62 -6.39 20.42 -7.25
C GLU A 62 -6.95 21.56 -6.39
N ARG A 63 -7.29 22.66 -7.07
CA ARG A 63 -7.95 23.82 -6.47
C ARG A 63 -9.47 23.62 -6.38
N SER A 64 -10.07 23.01 -7.40
CA SER A 64 -11.51 22.76 -7.43
C SER A 64 -11.86 21.56 -6.55
N LEU A 65 -12.89 21.72 -5.71
CA LEU A 65 -13.40 20.61 -4.90
C LEU A 65 -13.95 19.48 -5.77
N SER A 66 -14.64 19.80 -6.87
CA SER A 66 -15.20 18.77 -7.75
C SER A 66 -14.12 17.94 -8.45
N SER A 67 -13.06 18.58 -8.96
CA SER A 67 -11.92 17.88 -9.57
C SER A 67 -11.17 17.01 -8.56
N LYS A 68 -10.96 17.53 -7.34
CA LYS A 68 -10.34 16.80 -6.23
C LYS A 68 -11.13 15.54 -5.87
N LEU A 69 -12.44 15.65 -5.68
CA LEU A 69 -13.30 14.52 -5.36
C LEU A 69 -13.28 13.47 -6.48
N LYS A 70 -13.36 13.92 -7.74
CA LYS A 70 -13.27 13.01 -8.89
C LYS A 70 -11.98 12.19 -8.89
N LEU A 71 -10.82 12.80 -8.62
CA LEU A 71 -9.55 12.08 -8.55
C LEU A 71 -9.53 11.09 -7.37
N TYR A 72 -10.09 11.46 -6.22
CA TYR A 72 -10.21 10.54 -5.09
C TYR A 72 -11.17 9.36 -5.38
N ASP A 73 -12.23 9.59 -6.15
CA ASP A 73 -13.11 8.51 -6.62
C ASP A 73 -12.38 7.56 -7.58
N VAL A 74 -11.53 8.09 -8.48
CA VAL A 74 -10.67 7.26 -9.34
C VAL A 74 -9.67 6.46 -8.51
N ALA A 75 -9.02 7.07 -7.51
CA ALA A 75 -8.12 6.36 -6.60
C ALA A 75 -8.84 5.22 -5.87
N LYS A 76 -10.07 5.46 -5.40
CA LYS A 76 -10.91 4.44 -4.75
C LYS A 76 -11.28 3.31 -5.73
N SER A 77 -11.63 3.64 -6.97
CA SER A 77 -11.93 2.63 -7.99
C SER A 77 -10.72 1.74 -8.28
N SER A 78 -9.53 2.33 -8.44
CA SER A 78 -8.29 1.57 -8.64
C SER A 78 -7.90 0.71 -7.42
N LEU A 79 -8.27 1.12 -6.20
CA LEU A 79 -8.11 0.29 -5.01
C LEU A 79 -9.04 -0.93 -5.00
N ASN A 80 -10.28 -0.78 -5.49
CA ASN A 80 -11.20 -1.91 -5.60
C ASN A 80 -10.71 -2.92 -6.64
N GLU A 81 -10.18 -2.46 -7.78
CA GLU A 81 -9.59 -3.35 -8.80
C GLU A 81 -8.47 -4.22 -8.21
N ILE A 82 -7.51 -3.60 -7.51
CA ILE A 82 -6.41 -4.38 -6.91
C ILE A 82 -6.90 -5.30 -5.79
N LEU A 83 -7.94 -4.91 -5.03
CA LEU A 83 -8.51 -5.76 -4.00
C LEU A 83 -9.11 -7.03 -4.59
N GLU A 84 -9.93 -6.91 -5.64
CA GLU A 84 -10.50 -8.05 -6.35
C GLU A 84 -9.40 -8.96 -6.93
N ASP A 85 -8.37 -8.38 -7.56
CA ASP A 85 -7.25 -9.16 -8.10
C ASP A 85 -6.46 -9.89 -6.99
N LEU A 86 -6.29 -9.28 -5.81
CA LEU A 86 -5.65 -9.94 -4.66
C LEU A 86 -6.52 -11.08 -4.09
N GLU A 87 -7.84 -10.89 -4.05
CA GLU A 87 -8.79 -11.93 -3.64
C GLU A 87 -8.75 -13.13 -4.60
N ASP A 88 -8.58 -12.88 -5.90
CA ASP A 88 -8.36 -13.93 -6.89
C ASP A 88 -7.06 -14.69 -6.67
N ILE A 89 -5.95 -14.00 -6.35
CA ILE A 89 -4.70 -14.67 -5.95
C ILE A 89 -4.95 -15.58 -4.75
N LEU A 90 -5.57 -15.07 -3.67
CA LEU A 90 -5.84 -15.87 -2.47
C LEU A 90 -6.65 -17.12 -2.79
N ARG A 91 -7.69 -16.97 -3.61
CA ARG A 91 -8.58 -18.07 -4.01
C ARG A 91 -7.87 -19.11 -4.86
N LEU A 92 -7.11 -18.69 -5.87
CA LEU A 92 -6.41 -19.58 -6.81
C LEU A 92 -5.25 -20.32 -6.13
N GLU A 93 -4.53 -19.64 -5.23
CA GLU A 93 -3.37 -20.18 -4.51
C GLU A 93 -3.75 -20.88 -3.20
N ARG A 94 -5.04 -20.88 -2.85
CA ARG A 94 -5.60 -21.47 -1.61
C ARG A 94 -4.96 -20.88 -0.35
N ILE A 95 -4.67 -19.59 -0.37
CA ILE A 95 -4.13 -18.85 0.78
C ILE A 95 -5.32 -18.32 1.60
N SER A 96 -5.26 -18.53 2.91
CA SER A 96 -6.32 -18.06 3.80
C SER A 96 -6.19 -16.57 4.07
N ARG A 97 -7.29 -15.82 3.87
CA ARG A 97 -7.38 -14.42 4.25
C ARG A 97 -7.35 -14.27 5.77
N TRP A 98 -6.67 -13.23 6.25
CA TRP A 98 -6.71 -12.89 7.66
C TRP A 98 -8.09 -12.37 8.07
N LEU A 99 -8.58 -12.86 9.21
CA LEU A 99 -9.82 -12.36 9.79
C LEU A 99 -9.59 -10.98 10.42
N ARG A 100 -10.65 -10.18 10.55
CA ARG A 100 -10.58 -8.83 11.14
C ARG A 100 -9.99 -8.78 12.56
N ASN A 101 -10.03 -9.88 13.29
CA ASN A 101 -9.50 -10.02 14.65
C ASN A 101 -8.13 -10.72 14.71
N ASP A 102 -7.47 -10.95 13.56
CA ASP A 102 -6.13 -11.50 13.51
C ASP A 102 -5.15 -10.57 14.26
N GLN A 103 -4.36 -11.14 15.17
CA GLN A 103 -3.43 -10.38 15.99
C GLN A 103 -2.37 -9.63 15.18
N ARG A 104 -2.02 -10.14 14.00
CA ARG A 104 -1.09 -9.49 13.07
C ARG A 104 -1.71 -8.22 12.48
N LEU A 105 -2.97 -8.30 12.06
CA LEU A 105 -3.72 -7.15 11.57
C LEU A 105 -3.90 -6.08 12.66
N LEU A 106 -4.25 -6.50 13.88
CA LEU A 106 -4.39 -5.58 15.02
C LEU A 106 -3.07 -4.85 15.35
N LYS A 107 -1.94 -5.55 15.31
CA LYS A 107 -0.60 -4.94 15.49
C LYS A 107 -0.28 -3.93 14.39
N LEU A 108 -0.56 -4.27 13.12
CA LEU A 108 -0.37 -3.36 12.01
C LEU A 108 -1.22 -2.10 12.18
N HIS A 109 -2.48 -2.23 12.58
CA HIS A 109 -3.34 -1.09 12.87
C HIS A 109 -2.75 -0.22 13.99
N GLN A 110 -2.27 -0.81 15.08
CA GLN A 110 -1.65 -0.05 16.17
C GLN A 110 -0.39 0.73 15.73
N VAL A 111 0.41 0.19 14.81
CA VAL A 111 1.66 0.84 14.36
C VAL A 111 1.41 1.83 13.23
N ILE A 112 0.50 1.51 12.31
CA ILE A 112 0.25 2.26 11.08
C ILE A 112 -0.88 3.29 11.27
N GLU A 113 -1.92 2.94 12.03
CA GLU A 113 -3.04 3.83 12.40
C GLU A 113 -2.81 4.52 13.77
N GLY A 114 -1.90 4.03 14.61
CA GLY A 114 -1.51 4.65 15.87
C GLY A 114 -0.80 5.99 15.69
N TYR A 115 -1.58 7.06 15.66
CA TYR A 115 -1.13 8.44 15.79
C TYR A 115 -0.61 8.72 17.22
N PRO A 116 0.65 9.15 17.44
CA PRO A 116 0.90 10.14 18.46
C PRO A 116 0.42 11.48 17.92
N VAL A 117 -0.70 11.99 18.45
CA VAL A 117 -0.94 13.43 18.46
C VAL A 117 0.27 14.04 19.17
N SER A 118 1.01 14.91 18.49
CA SER A 118 2.26 15.59 18.92
C SER A 118 3.57 14.79 18.83
N VAL A 119 4.15 14.72 17.62
CA VAL A 119 5.62 14.76 17.47
C VAL A 119 5.97 15.80 16.40
N PRO A 120 6.74 16.87 16.72
CA PRO A 120 7.07 17.95 15.78
C PRO A 120 7.98 17.55 14.61
N SER A 121 8.47 16.32 14.57
CA SER A 121 9.25 15.78 13.45
C SER A 121 8.39 14.82 12.67
N ALA A 122 8.11 15.17 11.41
CA ALA A 122 7.41 14.31 10.46
C ALA A 122 7.88 12.85 10.60
N PRO A 123 6.98 11.86 10.70
CA PRO A 123 7.40 10.47 10.67
C PRO A 123 8.16 10.24 9.35
N SER A 124 9.26 9.50 9.44
CA SER A 124 10.03 9.01 8.29
C SER A 124 9.10 8.46 7.21
N LEU A 125 9.56 8.45 5.95
CA LEU A 125 8.77 7.87 4.86
C LEU A 125 8.17 6.52 5.31
N PRO A 126 6.85 6.32 5.13
CA PRO A 126 6.23 5.02 5.38
C PRO A 126 7.04 3.96 4.65
N SER A 127 7.46 2.92 5.36
CA SER A 127 8.37 1.92 4.82
C SER A 127 7.78 0.54 4.96
N VAL A 128 7.88 -0.24 3.88
CA VAL A 128 7.66 -1.69 3.91
C VAL A 128 8.45 -2.37 5.02
N ASN A 129 9.65 -1.89 5.36
CA ASN A 129 10.44 -2.48 6.45
C ASN A 129 9.72 -2.36 7.79
N LEU A 130 9.03 -1.24 8.07
CA LEU A 130 8.27 -1.07 9.31
C LEU A 130 7.10 -2.06 9.38
N VAL A 131 6.42 -2.31 8.25
CA VAL A 131 5.37 -3.32 8.13
C VAL A 131 5.96 -4.69 8.49
N LEU A 132 7.04 -5.09 7.81
CA LEU A 132 7.71 -6.38 8.04
C LEU A 132 8.19 -6.54 9.49
N GLU A 133 8.84 -5.54 10.05
CA GLU A 133 9.30 -5.53 11.44
C GLU A 133 8.15 -5.69 12.43
N THR A 134 7.03 -4.99 12.20
CA THR A 134 5.81 -5.09 13.03
C THR A 134 5.24 -6.52 13.03
N LEU A 135 5.43 -7.23 11.93
CA LEU A 135 4.98 -8.60 11.73
C LEU A 135 6.01 -9.64 12.22
N GLY A 136 7.14 -9.19 12.76
CA GLY A 136 8.23 -10.06 13.22
C GLY A 136 9.05 -10.67 12.08
N LEU A 137 8.90 -10.17 10.86
CA LEU A 137 9.64 -10.62 9.69
C LEU A 137 10.96 -9.85 9.58
N ARG A 138 12.09 -10.56 9.47
CA ARG A 138 13.42 -9.94 9.34
C ARG A 138 13.94 -10.10 7.92
N ARG A 139 14.14 -8.95 7.26
CA ARG A 139 14.82 -8.90 5.97
C ARG A 139 16.27 -9.39 6.12
N THR A 140 16.62 -10.44 5.41
CA THR A 140 18.02 -10.71 5.05
C THR A 140 18.31 -9.98 3.73
N ARG A 141 19.40 -9.20 3.66
CA ARG A 141 19.76 -8.49 2.41
C ARG A 141 20.14 -9.54 1.36
N GLY A 142 19.50 -9.48 0.19
CA GLY A 142 19.84 -10.31 -0.97
C GLY A 142 19.01 -11.59 -1.13
N THR A 143 18.09 -11.87 -0.22
CA THR A 143 17.18 -13.03 -0.26
C THR A 143 15.82 -12.61 -0.83
N ARG A 144 15.31 -13.45 -1.75
CA ARG A 144 13.94 -13.37 -2.25
C ARG A 144 13.00 -13.60 -1.05
N ARG A 145 11.92 -12.80 -0.90
CA ARG A 145 10.97 -12.97 0.21
C ARG A 145 10.47 -14.42 0.23
N THR A 146 10.44 -15.01 1.42
CA THR A 146 9.85 -16.33 1.65
C THR A 146 8.35 -16.28 1.40
N LYS A 147 7.74 -17.43 1.09
CA LYS A 147 6.29 -17.50 0.85
C LYS A 147 5.52 -17.00 2.09
N GLU A 148 6.03 -17.31 3.28
CA GLU A 148 5.48 -16.89 4.57
C GLU A 148 5.55 -15.37 4.78
N GLU A 149 6.60 -14.69 4.28
CA GLU A 149 6.72 -13.22 4.35
C GLU A 149 5.78 -12.48 3.38
N ILE A 150 5.33 -13.18 2.34
CA ILE A 150 4.50 -12.68 1.25
C ILE A 150 3.00 -12.89 1.57
N GLU A 151 2.63 -14.02 2.19
CA GLU A 151 1.26 -14.37 2.60
C GLU A 151 0.62 -13.42 3.63
N ILE A 152 1.37 -12.41 4.08
CA ILE A 152 0.95 -11.38 5.03
C ILE A 152 0.32 -10.15 4.34
N ILE A 153 0.38 -10.06 3.02
CA ILE A 153 0.11 -8.81 2.28
C ILE A 153 -1.38 -8.63 1.91
N VAL A 154 -2.26 -9.59 2.24
CA VAL A 154 -3.70 -9.56 1.89
C VAL A 154 -4.64 -9.63 3.09
#